data_AF-A0A2S8VS19-F1
#
_entry.id   AF-A0A2S8VS19-F1
#
_cell.length_a   1.000
_cell.length_b   1.000
_cell.length_c   1.000
_cell.angle_alpha   90.00
_cell.angle_beta   90.00
_cell.angle_gamma   90.00
#
_symmetry.space_group_name_H-M   'P 1'
#
loop_
_entity.id
_entity.type
_entity.pdbx_description
1 polymer ?
#
loop_
_entity_poly.entity_id
_entity_poly.type
_entity_poly.pdbx_seq_one_letter_code
_entity_poly.pdbx_strand_id
1 'polypeptide(L)'
;MSDIEVGEVFTLSDENNEDQEVEVLGAMDVEGAEYIAVAFVEDIQTETEEDIDIFFLKVEEDNEFSYIENDEEFDKVSAAFDKILDEQEQE
;
A
#
# COMPACT_ATOMS: atom_id res chain seq x y z
N MET A 1 -16.87 -4.44 -3.25
CA MET A 1 -16.00 -4.02 -4.37
C MET A 1 -15.83 -2.54 -4.20
N SER A 2 -14.89 -2.20 -3.33
CA SER A 2 -14.35 -0.87 -3.22
C SER A 2 -13.49 -0.70 -4.46
N ASP A 3 -13.81 0.26 -5.31
CA ASP A 3 -13.13 0.49 -6.58
C ASP A 3 -11.85 1.28 -6.29
N ILE A 4 -10.88 0.66 -5.61
CA ILE A 4 -9.62 1.35 -5.28
C ILE A 4 -8.78 1.41 -6.55
N GLU A 5 -8.56 2.64 -7.03
CA GLU A 5 -7.80 2.89 -8.25
C GLU A 5 -6.33 3.19 -7.92
N VAL A 6 -5.41 2.62 -8.72
CA VAL A 6 -3.99 2.94 -8.62
C VAL A 6 -3.77 4.40 -9.02
N GLY A 7 -3.08 5.17 -8.18
CA GLY A 7 -2.91 6.62 -8.29
C GLY A 7 -3.95 7.41 -7.50
N GLU A 8 -4.85 6.76 -6.76
CA GLU A 8 -5.76 7.46 -5.86
C GLU A 8 -5.04 7.88 -4.57
N VAL A 9 -5.24 9.13 -4.16
CA VAL A 9 -4.64 9.70 -2.95
C VAL A 9 -5.67 9.72 -1.83
N PHE A 10 -5.27 9.15 -0.68
CA PHE A 10 -6.07 9.08 0.53
C PHE A 10 -5.39 9.84 1.67
N THR A 11 -6.22 10.39 2.56
CA THR A 11 -5.74 10.92 3.83
C THR A 11 -6.03 9.89 4.92
N LEU A 12 -4.98 9.38 5.55
CA LEU A 12 -5.06 8.47 6.68
C LEU A 12 -4.72 9.25 7.95
N SER A 13 -5.52 9.07 9.00
CA SER A 13 -5.16 9.58 10.32
C SER A 13 -4.53 8.44 11.12
N ASP A 14 -3.26 8.57 11.49
CA ASP A 14 -2.56 7.59 12.33
C ASP A 14 -3.10 7.54 13.77
N GLU A 15 -2.64 6.59 14.59
CA GLU A 15 -2.90 6.51 16.04
C GLU A 15 -2.64 7.83 16.79
N ASN A 16 -1.76 8.68 16.25
CA ASN A 16 -1.45 10.00 16.80
C ASN A 16 -2.40 11.13 16.36
N ASN A 17 -3.45 10.84 15.58
CA ASN A 17 -4.33 11.84 14.93
C ASN A 17 -3.54 12.77 13.98
N GLU A 18 -2.43 12.30 13.44
CA GLU A 18 -1.69 12.99 12.39
C GLU A 18 -2.24 12.55 11.05
N ASP A 19 -2.74 13.51 10.27
CA ASP A 19 -3.23 13.29 8.92
C ASP A 19 -2.02 13.14 7.98
N GLN A 20 -1.93 11.99 7.32
CA GLN A 20 -0.90 11.68 6.35
C GLN A 20 -1.54 11.41 4.99
N GLU A 21 -1.00 12.03 3.93
CA GLU A 21 -1.44 11.80 2.56
C GLU A 21 -0.64 10.66 1.94
N VAL A 22 -1.34 9.62 1.50
CA VAL A 22 -0.75 8.45 0.85
C VAL A 22 -1.38 8.23 -0.51
N GLU A 23 -0.59 7.80 -1.49
CA GLU A 23 -1.04 7.45 -2.83
C GLU A 23 -1.00 5.94 -3.02
N VAL A 24 -2.06 5.37 -3.61
CA VAL A 24 -2.11 3.95 -3.96
C VAL A 24 -1.18 3.67 -5.12
N LEU A 25 -0.15 2.88 -4.86
CA LEU A 25 0.79 2.39 -5.87
C LEU A 25 0.29 1.08 -6.53
N GLY A 26 -0.56 0.32 -5.84
CA GLY A 26 -1.08 -0.94 -6.36
C GLY A 26 -2.16 -1.55 -5.47
N ALA A 27 -3.00 -2.39 -6.05
CA ALA A 27 -4.01 -3.18 -5.33
C ALA A 27 -3.93 -4.66 -5.75
N MET A 28 -4.10 -5.57 -4.80
CA MET A 28 -4.11 -7.01 -5.03
C MET A 28 -5.10 -7.74 -4.10
N ASP A 29 -5.61 -8.88 -4.55
CA ASP A 29 -6.40 -9.79 -3.72
C ASP A 29 -5.53 -11.00 -3.32
N VAL A 30 -5.43 -11.26 -2.02
CA VAL A 30 -4.70 -12.41 -1.46
C VAL A 30 -5.63 -13.18 -0.53
N GLU A 31 -5.91 -14.43 -0.89
CA GLU A 31 -6.74 -15.36 -0.10
C GLU A 31 -8.16 -14.84 0.24
N GLY A 32 -8.73 -13.98 -0.62
CA GLY A 32 -10.06 -13.41 -0.46
C GLY A 32 -10.11 -12.19 0.47
N ALA A 33 -8.95 -11.61 0.79
CA ALA A 33 -8.82 -10.28 1.36
C ALA A 33 -8.11 -9.36 0.34
N GLU A 34 -8.52 -8.11 0.29
CA GLU A 34 -7.99 -7.11 -0.62
C GLU A 34 -6.91 -6.28 0.10
N TYR A 35 -5.79 -6.07 -0.56
CA TYR A 35 -4.63 -5.36 -0.03
C TYR A 35 -4.16 -4.32 -1.02
N ILE A 36 -3.68 -3.21 -0.49
CA ILE A 36 -3.14 -2.11 -1.28
C ILE A 36 -1.73 -1.76 -0.82
N ALA A 37 -0.88 -1.43 -1.78
CA ALA A 37 0.39 -0.78 -1.55
C ALA A 37 0.17 0.72 -1.67
N VAL A 38 0.57 1.46 -0.64
CA VAL A 38 0.52 2.92 -0.61
C VAL A 38 1.88 3.50 -0.27
N ALA A 39 2.17 4.69 -0.72
CA ALA A 39 3.37 5.43 -0.30
C ALA A 39 3.00 6.87 0.04
N PHE A 40 3.81 7.52 0.89
CA PHE A 40 3.56 8.91 1.26
C PHE A 40 3.70 9.81 0.04
N VAL A 41 2.71 10.70 -0.14
CA VAL A 41 2.69 11.67 -1.24
C VAL A 41 3.88 12.63 -1.17
N GLU A 42 4.36 12.95 0.03
CA GLU A 42 5.59 13.74 0.22
C GLU A 42 6.82 13.00 -0.29
N ASP A 43 6.87 11.69 -0.10
CA ASP A 43 8.01 10.85 -0.46
C ASP A 43 8.06 10.60 -1.98
N ILE A 44 6.89 10.35 -2.59
CA ILE A 44 6.74 10.25 -4.05
C ILE A 44 7.12 11.57 -4.75
N GLN A 45 6.69 12.72 -4.21
CA GLN A 45 7.00 14.03 -4.79
C GLN A 45 8.43 14.47 -4.56
N THR A 46 9.08 13.94 -3.52
CA THR A 46 10.48 14.18 -3.27
C THR A 46 11.26 13.19 -4.14
N GLU A 47 11.64 13.62 -5.35
CA GLU A 47 12.52 12.86 -6.29
C GLU A 47 13.96 12.64 -5.72
N THR A 48 14.10 12.34 -4.44
CA THR A 48 15.35 11.90 -3.84
C THR A 48 15.61 10.46 -4.24
N GLU A 49 16.87 10.12 -4.50
CA GLU A 49 17.35 8.73 -4.71
C GLU A 49 17.21 7.85 -3.45
N GLU A 50 16.39 8.26 -2.47
CA GLU A 50 16.02 7.47 -1.30
C GLU A 50 14.89 6.53 -1.70
N ASP A 51 15.03 5.25 -1.36
CA ASP A 51 14.01 4.22 -1.59
C ASP A 51 12.67 4.68 -1.00
N ILE A 52 11.63 4.77 -1.83
CA ILE A 52 10.31 5.19 -1.38
C ILE A 52 9.77 4.17 -0.39
N ASP A 53 9.38 4.60 0.81
CA ASP A 53 8.81 3.71 1.82
C ASP A 53 7.38 3.30 1.42
N ILE A 54 7.22 2.04 0.97
CA ILE A 54 5.94 1.45 0.59
C ILE A 54 5.31 0.75 1.80
N PHE A 55 4.05 1.10 2.09
CA PHE A 55 3.24 0.52 3.15
C PHE A 55 2.14 -0.38 2.56
N PHE A 56 1.91 -1.53 3.18
CA PHE A 56 0.83 -2.45 2.81
C PHE A 56 -0.33 -2.32 3.79
N LEU A 57 -1.52 -2.05 3.26
CA LEU A 57 -2.76 -1.92 4.02
C LEU A 57 -3.78 -2.94 3.53
N LYS A 58 -4.55 -3.50 4.46
CA LYS A 58 -5.67 -4.38 4.18
C LYS A 58 -6.96 -3.56 4.04
N VAL A 59 -7.72 -3.85 3.01
CA VAL A 59 -9.00 -3.21 2.71
C VAL A 59 -10.12 -4.04 3.33
N GLU A 60 -10.87 -3.42 4.23
CA GLU A 60 -12.03 -4.04 4.89
C GLU A 60 -13.35 -3.63 4.19
N GLU A 61 -14.47 -4.28 4.56
CA GLU A 61 -15.77 -4.11 3.89
C GLU A 61 -16.35 -2.68 3.96
N ASP A 62 -15.85 -1.82 4.86
CA ASP A 62 -16.33 -0.42 5.03
C ASP A 62 -15.45 0.62 4.32
N ASN A 63 -14.58 0.21 3.39
CA ASN A 63 -13.55 1.12 2.82
C ASN A 63 -12.55 1.62 3.88
N GLU A 64 -12.54 0.98 5.05
CA GLU A 64 -11.52 1.19 6.07
C GLU A 64 -10.25 0.44 5.70
N PHE A 65 -9.12 1.08 5.97
CA PHE A 65 -7.81 0.50 5.80
C PHE A 65 -7.28 0.09 7.17
N SER A 66 -6.81 -1.15 7.27
CA SER A 66 -6.19 -1.66 8.49
C SER A 66 -4.75 -2.08 8.21
N TYR A 67 -3.87 -1.82 9.18
CA TYR A 67 -2.52 -2.35 9.12
C TYR A 67 -2.55 -3.88 9.19
N ILE A 68 -1.61 -4.52 8.49
CA ILE A 68 -1.43 -5.96 8.55
C ILE A 68 -0.74 -6.28 9.88
N GLU A 69 -1.50 -6.65 10.90
CA GLU A 69 -0.96 -7.03 12.22
C GLU A 69 -0.32 -8.43 12.23
N ASN A 70 -0.58 -9.24 11.20
CA ASN A 70 -0.16 -10.63 11.10
C ASN A 70 1.08 -10.78 10.19
N ASP A 71 2.22 -11.13 10.79
CA ASP A 71 3.48 -11.40 10.07
C ASP A 71 3.30 -12.36 8.88
N GLU A 72 2.49 -13.42 9.00
CA GLU A 72 2.27 -14.38 7.91
C GLU A 72 1.48 -13.79 6.74
N GLU A 73 0.56 -12.84 7.00
CA GLU A 73 -0.12 -12.08 5.94
C GLU A 73 0.83 -11.08 5.30
N PHE A 74 1.61 -10.37 6.12
CA PHE A 74 2.55 -9.38 5.62
C PHE A 74 3.58 -10.01 4.69
N ASP A 75 4.16 -11.15 5.08
CA ASP A 75 5.15 -11.88 4.26
C ASP A 75 4.56 -12.31 2.91
N LYS A 76 3.29 -12.74 2.87
CA LYS A 76 2.60 -13.11 1.62
C LYS A 76 2.34 -11.92 0.71
N VAL A 77 1.80 -10.84 1.27
CA VAL A 77 1.48 -9.62 0.51
C VAL A 77 2.76 -8.98 -0.01
N SER A 78 3.77 -8.85 0.85
CA SER A 78 5.10 -8.36 0.49
C SER A 78 5.74 -9.21 -0.60
N ALA A 79 5.78 -10.54 -0.46
CA ALA A 79 6.33 -11.43 -1.49
C ALA A 79 5.55 -11.37 -2.82
N ALA A 80 4.24 -11.15 -2.77
CA ALA A 80 3.43 -10.97 -3.97
C ALA A 80 3.74 -9.64 -4.68
N PHE A 81 3.90 -8.55 -3.92
CA PHE A 81 4.26 -7.24 -4.47
C PHE A 81 5.71 -7.20 -4.96
N ASP A 82 6.66 -7.73 -4.19
CA ASP A 82 8.07 -7.85 -4.54
C ASP A 82 8.25 -8.61 -5.85
N LYS A 83 7.52 -9.71 -6.03
CA LYS A 83 7.53 -10.46 -7.29
C LYS A 83 7.00 -9.65 -8.47
N ILE A 84 6.00 -8.79 -8.26
CA ILE A 84 5.44 -7.93 -9.32
C ILE A 84 6.41 -6.78 -9.64
N LEU A 85 7.10 -6.23 -8.64
CA LEU A 85 8.06 -5.14 -8.79
C LEU A 85 9.39 -5.62 -9.40
N ASP A 86 9.93 -6.75 -8.96
CA ASP A 86 11.15 -7.38 -9.51
C ASP A 86 10.94 -7.82 -10.96
N GLU A 87 9.72 -8.23 -11.33
CA GLU A 87 9.35 -8.48 -12.74
C GLU A 87 9.36 -7.21 -13.61
N GLN A 88 9.30 -5.99 -13.03
CA GLN A 88 9.39 -4.72 -13.78
C GLN A 88 10.80 -4.13 -13.84
N GLU A 89 11.73 -4.49 -12.95
CA GLU A 89 13.13 -4.02 -12.99
C GLU A 89 14.02 -4.79 -14.00
N GLN A 90 13.53 -5.90 -14.58
CA GLN A 90 14.31 -6.75 -15.48
C GLN A 90 14.16 -6.47 -17.00
N GLU A 91 13.60 -5.33 -17.43
CA GLU A 91 13.55 -4.93 -18.86
C GLU A 91 14.47 -3.75 -19.24
#